data_AF-A0A7R9L7Y3-F1
#
_entry.id   AF-A0A7R9L7Y3-F1
#
_cell.length_a   1.000
_cell.length_b   1.000
_cell.length_c   1.000
_cell.angle_alpha   90.00
_cell.angle_beta   90.00
_cell.angle_gamma   90.00
#
_symmetry.space_group_name_H-M   'P 1'
#
loop_
_entity.id
_entity.type
_entity.pdbx_description
1 polymer ?
#
loop_
_entity_poly.entity_id
_entity_poly.type
_entity_poly.pdbx_seq_one_letter_code
_entity_poly.pdbx_strand_id
1 'polypeptide(L)'
;MIAKILELENIEALDPSERNPIGGAQDFIGKAAAMNCDAYISGEVSERTFYEAKELDVHYYACGHHATERYGVQQLAQAIAEQFNIDASYFELNNPI
;
A
#
# COMPACT_ATOMS: atom_id res chain seq x y z
N MET A 1 3.68 -12.08 -10.24
CA MET A 1 3.60 -11.18 -9.06
C MET A 1 4.61 -10.06 -9.28
N ILE A 2 4.22 -8.79 -9.06
CA ILE A 2 5.06 -7.59 -9.33
C ILE A 2 6.47 -7.72 -8.73
N ALA A 3 6.58 -8.31 -7.54
CA ALA A 3 7.82 -8.73 -6.89
C ALA A 3 8.87 -9.37 -7.80
N LYS A 4 8.48 -10.32 -8.67
CA LYS A 4 9.39 -11.04 -9.57
C LYS A 4 9.89 -10.21 -10.75
N ILE A 5 9.15 -9.15 -11.12
CA ILE A 5 9.52 -8.25 -12.22
C ILE A 5 10.50 -7.17 -11.72
N LEU A 6 10.42 -6.84 -10.43
CA LEU A 6 11.25 -5.82 -9.78
C LEU A 6 12.48 -6.39 -9.07
N GLU A 7 12.72 -7.71 -9.16
CA GLU A 7 13.86 -8.39 -8.50
C GLU A 7 13.93 -8.13 -6.98
N LEU A 8 12.79 -7.93 -6.31
CA LEU A 8 12.74 -7.69 -4.86
C LEU A 8 12.94 -9.02 -4.11
N GLU A 9 13.96 -9.06 -3.25
CA GLU A 9 14.33 -10.26 -2.48
C GLU A 9 13.69 -10.27 -1.08
N ASN A 10 13.52 -9.10 -0.46
CA ASN A 10 12.90 -8.95 0.86
C ASN A 10 11.55 -8.23 0.81
N ILE A 11 10.47 -8.98 1.01
CA ILE A 11 9.09 -8.47 1.00
C ILE A 11 8.46 -8.74 2.35
N GLU A 12 8.33 -7.70 3.15
CA GLU A 12 7.58 -7.74 4.41
C GLU A 12 6.38 -6.80 4.35
N ALA A 13 5.21 -7.31 4.74
CA ALA A 13 4.05 -6.47 4.99
C ALA A 13 4.22 -5.79 6.35
N LEU A 14 3.91 -4.49 6.43
CA LEU A 14 3.77 -3.81 7.71
C LEU A 14 2.65 -4.46 8.54
N ASP A 15 2.80 -4.44 9.87
CA ASP A 15 1.86 -5.05 10.79
C ASP A 15 0.42 -4.54 10.55
N PRO A 16 -0.54 -5.42 10.19
CA PRO A 16 -1.93 -5.03 9.92
C PRO A 16 -2.64 -4.41 11.14
N SER A 17 -2.17 -4.69 12.36
CA SER A 17 -2.73 -4.13 13.60
C SER A 17 -2.45 -2.64 13.78
N GLU A 18 -1.51 -2.07 13.00
CA GLU A 18 -1.18 -0.64 13.04
C GLU A 18 -2.19 0.26 12.29
N ARG A 19 -3.28 -0.30 11.74
CA ARG A 19 -4.32 0.42 10.97
C ARG A 19 -3.72 1.30 9.87
N ASN A 20 -3.20 0.66 8.84
CA ASN A 20 -2.67 1.34 7.65
C ASN A 20 -3.54 1.03 6.43
N PRO A 21 -4.66 1.73 6.21
CA PRO A 21 -5.35 1.65 4.92
C PRO A 21 -4.40 2.31 3.92
N ILE A 22 -3.88 1.54 2.97
CA ILE A 22 -2.82 2.02 2.07
C ILE A 22 -3.32 3.20 1.25
N GLY A 23 -2.78 4.38 1.56
CA GLY A 23 -3.07 5.70 1.00
C GLY A 23 -1.88 6.62 1.30
N GLY A 24 -2.03 7.61 2.17
CA GLY A 24 -0.95 8.49 2.63
C GLY A 24 -0.06 7.88 3.74
N ALA A 25 0.72 6.84 3.43
CA ALA A 25 1.58 6.15 4.40
C ALA A 25 3.09 6.45 4.26
N GLN A 26 3.46 7.52 3.54
CA GLN A 26 4.85 7.88 3.23
C GLN A 26 5.80 7.96 4.45
N ASP A 27 5.28 8.32 5.63
CA ASP A 27 6.08 8.52 6.84
C ASP A 27 6.63 7.20 7.45
N PHE A 28 6.20 6.04 6.95
CA PHE A 28 6.67 4.73 7.40
C PHE A 28 7.92 4.22 6.67
N ILE A 29 8.49 4.99 5.74
CA ILE A 29 9.69 4.59 5.01
C ILE A 29 10.87 4.27 5.95
N GLY A 30 11.02 5.00 7.06
CA GLY A 30 12.04 4.71 8.07
C GLY A 30 11.84 3.36 8.77
N LYS A 31 10.58 2.91 8.91
CA LYS A 31 10.27 1.59 9.45
C LYS A 31 10.61 0.49 8.46
N ALA A 32 10.29 0.68 7.17
CA ALA A 32 10.69 -0.25 6.12
C ALA A 32 12.22 -0.41 6.05
N ALA A 33 12.95 0.70 6.15
CA ALA A 33 14.41 0.69 6.24
C ALA A 33 14.92 -0.08 7.47
N ALA A 34 14.32 0.16 8.65
CA ALA A 34 14.68 -0.55 9.88
C ALA A 34 14.41 -2.07 9.82
N MET A 35 13.50 -2.49 8.94
CA MET A 35 13.20 -3.91 8.65
C MET A 35 14.12 -4.50 7.57
N ASN A 36 15.08 -3.74 7.04
CA ASN A 36 15.95 -4.11 5.90
C ASN A 36 15.17 -4.44 4.62
N CYS A 37 14.05 -3.76 4.37
CA CYS A 37 13.33 -3.89 3.11
C CYS A 37 14.07 -3.17 1.98
N ASP A 38 14.15 -3.81 0.80
CA ASP A 38 14.75 -3.21 -0.41
C ASP A 38 13.86 -2.10 -1.01
N ALA A 39 12.56 -2.18 -0.75
CA ALA A 39 11.57 -1.27 -1.29
C ALA A 39 10.40 -1.02 -0.32
N TYR A 40 9.78 0.14 -0.45
CA TYR A 40 8.57 0.53 0.25
C TYR A 40 7.50 1.05 -0.73
N ILE A 41 6.28 0.54 -0.61
CA ILE A 41 5.14 0.87 -1.47
C ILE A 41 4.07 1.57 -0.63
N SER A 42 3.60 2.73 -1.10
CA SER A 42 2.57 3.55 -0.47
C SER A 42 1.70 4.20 -1.56
N GLY A 43 0.64 4.93 -1.18
CA GLY A 43 -0.23 5.65 -2.11
C GLY A 43 0.31 7.02 -2.48
N GLU A 44 0.65 7.85 -1.50
CA GLU A 44 1.12 9.23 -1.72
C GLU A 44 2.63 9.40 -1.60
N VAL A 45 3.14 10.59 -1.93
CA VAL A 45 4.54 10.97 -1.79
C VAL A 45 4.66 12.46 -1.46
N SER A 46 5.69 12.82 -0.70
CA SER A 46 6.07 14.20 -0.45
C SER A 46 7.54 14.45 -0.86
N GLU A 47 7.96 15.72 -0.95
CA GLU A 47 9.36 16.06 -1.20
C GLU A 47 10.30 15.41 -0.18
N ARG A 48 9.91 15.43 1.11
CA ARG A 48 10.67 14.79 2.19
C ARG A 48 10.89 13.30 1.91
N THR A 49 9.85 12.61 1.46
CA THR A 49 9.88 11.18 1.16
C THR A 49 10.93 10.82 0.10
N PHE A 50 11.15 11.69 -0.89
CA PHE A 50 12.20 11.48 -1.90
C PHE A 50 13.60 11.49 -1.27
N TYR A 51 13.89 12.46 -0.42
CA TYR A 51 15.20 12.55 0.23
C TYR A 51 15.40 11.42 1.23
N GLU A 52 14.38 11.08 2.03
CA GLU A 52 14.44 9.96 2.97
C GLU A 52 14.70 8.64 2.26
N ALA A 53 14.03 8.37 1.13
CA ALA A 53 14.27 7.15 0.34
C ALA A 53 15.71 7.04 -0.12
N LYS A 54 16.29 8.18 -0.56
CA LYS A 54 17.68 8.25 -1.02
C LYS A 54 18.68 8.10 0.13
N GLU A 55 18.39 8.67 1.29
CA GLU A 55 19.25 8.60 2.47
C GLU A 55 19.23 7.22 3.13
N LEU A 56 18.08 6.55 3.10
CA LEU A 56 17.87 5.23 3.69
C LEU A 56 18.19 4.07 2.74
N ASP A 57 18.50 4.37 1.47
CA ASP A 57 18.73 3.38 0.40
C ASP A 57 17.54 2.42 0.20
N VAL A 58 16.32 2.96 0.20
CA VAL A 58 15.07 2.20 0.00
C VAL A 58 14.37 2.68 -1.27
N HIS A 59 14.04 1.75 -2.16
CA HIS A 59 13.23 2.09 -3.34
C HIS A 59 11.79 2.46 -2.95
N TYR A 60 11.38 3.69 -3.21
CA TYR A 60 10.04 4.17 -2.88
C TYR A 60 9.10 4.16 -4.09
N TYR A 61 7.91 3.57 -3.94
CA TYR A 61 6.85 3.57 -4.95
C TYR A 61 5.59 4.26 -4.45
N ALA A 62 5.22 5.37 -5.10
CA ALA A 62 3.95 6.05 -4.89
C ALA A 62 2.93 5.53 -5.93
N CYS A 63 1.98 4.72 -5.49
CA CYS A 63 1.06 3.99 -6.37
C CYS A 63 -0.34 4.61 -6.47
N GLY A 64 -0.55 5.80 -5.91
CA GLY A 64 -1.84 6.48 -5.82
C GLY A 64 -2.62 6.04 -4.58
N HIS A 65 -3.10 7.00 -3.81
CA HIS A 65 -3.95 6.82 -2.64
C HIS A 65 -5.20 6.02 -2.98
N HIS A 66 -6.04 6.52 -3.89
CA HIS A 66 -7.26 5.84 -4.25
C HIS A 66 -7.02 4.45 -4.85
N ALA A 67 -5.99 4.33 -5.70
CA ALA A 67 -5.63 3.09 -6.35
C ALA A 67 -5.19 2.01 -5.35
N THR A 68 -4.58 2.40 -4.23
CA THR A 68 -4.10 1.49 -3.20
C THR A 68 -5.21 1.12 -2.20
N GLU A 69 -6.17 2.01 -1.90
CA GLU A 69 -7.25 1.73 -0.94
C GLU A 69 -8.40 0.85 -1.49
N ARG A 70 -8.65 0.88 -2.80
CA ARG A 70 -9.88 0.30 -3.37
C ARG A 70 -10.04 -1.20 -3.19
N TYR A 71 -8.95 -1.96 -3.09
CA TYR A 71 -9.02 -3.41 -2.96
C TYR A 71 -9.54 -3.83 -1.59
N GLY A 72 -9.29 -3.04 -0.54
CA GLY A 72 -9.78 -3.33 0.81
C GLY A 72 -11.30 -3.35 0.88
N VAL A 73 -11.97 -2.33 0.31
CA VAL A 73 -13.44 -2.26 0.30
C VAL A 73 -14.07 -3.33 -0.59
N GLN A 74 -13.43 -3.69 -1.70
CA GLN A 74 -13.89 -4.78 -2.57
C GLN A 74 -13.86 -6.14 -1.84
N GLN A 75 -12.75 -6.45 -1.15
CA GLN A 75 -12.62 -7.69 -0.37
C GLN A 75 -13.59 -7.71 0.82
N LEU A 76 -13.80 -6.58 1.49
CA LEU A 76 -14.78 -6.47 2.57
C LEU A 76 -16.21 -6.70 2.06
N ALA A 77 -16.57 -6.08 0.94
CA ALA A 77 -17.88 -6.26 0.32
C ALA A 77 -18.14 -7.73 -0.05
N GLN A 78 -17.14 -8.40 -0.63
CA GLN A 78 -17.21 -9.84 -0.90
C GLN A 78 -17.41 -10.67 0.38
N ALA A 79 -16.60 -10.42 1.42
CA ALA A 79 -16.69 -11.16 2.68
C ALA A 79 -18.06 -11.01 3.37
N ILE A 80 -18.63 -9.80 3.34
CA ILE A 80 -19.96 -9.52 3.89
C ILE A 80 -21.04 -10.22 3.05
N ALA A 81 -20.96 -10.16 1.72
CA ALA A 81 -21.90 -10.81 0.82
C ALA A 81 -21.96 -12.32 1.08
N GLU A 82 -20.80 -12.96 1.20
CA GLU A 82 -20.67 -14.39 1.50
C GLU A 82 -21.21 -14.74 2.90
N GLN A 83 -20.86 -13.94 3.91
CA GLN A 83 -21.25 -14.22 5.30
C GLN A 83 -22.76 -14.09 5.55
N PHE A 84 -23.39 -13.09 4.93
CA PHE A 84 -24.79 -12.75 5.19
C PHE A 84 -25.74 -13.16 4.05
N ASN A 85 -25.22 -13.75 2.98
CA ASN A 85 -25.97 -14.13 1.78
C ASN A 85 -26.79 -12.95 1.22
N ILE A 86 -26.13 -11.80 1.07
CA ILE A 86 -26.70 -10.58 0.51
C ILE A 86 -25.96 -10.17 -0.77
N ASP A 87 -26.61 -9.40 -1.61
CA ASP A 87 -25.97 -8.80 -2.77
C ASP A 87 -25.07 -7.62 -2.34
N ALA A 88 -23.86 -7.57 -2.87
CA ALA A 88 -22.97 -6.43 -2.76
C ALA A 88 -22.57 -5.93 -4.15
N SER A 89 -22.47 -4.61 -4.30
CA SER A 89 -22.04 -3.97 -5.54
C SER A 89 -20.99 -2.92 -5.23
N TYR A 90 -19.87 -2.98 -5.96
CA TYR A 90 -18.82 -1.99 -5.89
C TYR A 90 -18.97 -0.99 -7.03
N PHE A 91 -18.91 0.30 -6.71
CA PHE A 91 -18.95 1.39 -7.67
C PHE A 91 -17.62 2.14 -7.63
N GLU A 92 -16.89 2.10 -8.74
CA GLU A 92 -15.64 2.81 -8.88
C GLU A 92 -15.88 4.26 -9.30
N LEU A 93 -15.29 5.20 -8.57
CA LEU A 93 -15.24 6.60 -8.93
C LEU A 93 -13.78 7.01 -8.98
N ASN A 94 -13.23 7.07 -10.19
CA ASN A 94 -11.81 7.38 -10.40
C ASN A 94 -11.43 8.70 -9.72
N ASN A 95 -10.59 8.62 -8.70
CA ASN A 95 -9.83 9.72 -8.17
C ASN A 95 -8.37 9.60 -8.67
N PRO A 96 -7.80 10.65 -9.29
CA PRO A 96 -6.41 10.62 -9.75
C PRO A 96 -5.36 10.59 -8.62
N ILE A 97 -5.78 10.86 -7.37
CA ILE A 97 -4.92 10.79 -6.19
C ILE A 97 -5.17 9.48 -5.48
#